data_AF-A0AAN2TTF6-F1
#
_entry.id   AF-A0AAN2TTF6-F1
#
_cell.length_a   1.000
_cell.length_b   1.000
_cell.length_c   1.000
_cell.angle_alpha   90.00
_cell.angle_beta   90.00
_cell.angle_gamma   90.00
#
_symmetry.space_group_name_H-M   'P 1'
#
loop_
_entity.id
_entity.type
_entity.pdbx_description
1 polymer ?
#
loop_
_entity_poly.entity_id
_entity_poly.type
_entity_poly.pdbx_seq_one_letter_code
_entity_poly.pdbx_strand_id
1 'polypeptide(L)' 'MLSKHDSIQRDQLEMITLDQLVPPNQLVRKMEAAIDFTFIYDLVKICIQR' A
#
# COMPACT_ATOMS: atom_id res chain seq x y z
N MET A 1 -0.43 -41.46 13.05
CA MET A 1 -1.78 -40.94 12.73
C MET A 1 -1.65 -39.44 12.49
N LEU A 2 -1.54 -39.03 11.23
CA LEU A 2 -1.50 -37.62 10.86
C LEU A 2 -2.95 -37.14 10.87
N SER A 3 -3.34 -36.45 11.93
CA SER A 3 -4.62 -35.74 12.00
C SER A 3 -4.72 -34.90 10.73
N LYS A 4 -5.75 -35.14 9.91
CA LYS A 4 -6.08 -34.33 8.73
C LYS A 4 -6.17 -32.89 9.22
N HIS A 5 -5.10 -32.11 9.01
CA HIS A 5 -5.11 -30.70 9.34
C HIS A 5 -6.08 -30.06 8.36
N ASP A 6 -7.22 -29.66 8.90
CA ASP A 6 -8.27 -28.97 8.20
C ASP A 6 -7.65 -27.88 7.33
N SER A 7 -7.88 -27.98 6.02
CA SER A 7 -7.52 -26.99 5.01
C SER A 7 -8.18 -25.62 5.25
N ILE A 8 -8.94 -25.49 6.33
CA ILE A 8 -9.74 -24.35 6.78
C ILE A 8 -8.85 -23.22 7.35
N GLN A 9 -7.61 -23.50 7.76
CA GLN A 9 -6.70 -22.47 8.31
C GLN A 9 -6.04 -21.55 7.27
N ARG A 10 -6.27 -21.76 5.96
CA ARG A 10 -5.57 -20.98 4.91
C ARG A 10 -6.22 -19.64 4.58
N ASP A 11 -7.46 -19.42 5.01
CA ASP A 11 -8.22 -18.22 4.66
C ASP A 11 -8.39 -17.32 5.89
N GLN A 12 -7.28 -16.92 6.51
CA GLN A 12 -7.32 -15.92 7.58
C GLN A 12 -7.17 -14.53 6.95
N LEU A 13 -8.22 -13.72 7.04
CA LEU A 13 -8.18 -12.33 6.61
C LEU A 13 -7.43 -11.50 7.66
N GLU A 14 -6.26 -10.97 7.29
CA GLU A 14 -5.54 -9.98 8.09
C GLU A 14 -5.82 -8.57 7.58
N MET A 15 -6.31 -7.71 8.47
CA MET A 15 -6.47 -6.29 8.22
C MET A 15 -5.24 -5.56 8.78
N ILE A 16 -4.39 -5.07 7.88
CA ILE A 16 -3.21 -4.28 8.21
C ILE A 16 -3.38 -2.84 7.74
N THR A 17 -2.89 -1.88 8.53
CA THR A 17 -2.90 -0.47 8.15
C THR A 17 -1.68 -0.13 7.30
N LEU A 18 -1.79 0.89 6.47
CA LEU A 18 -0.66 1.37 5.65
C LEU A 18 0.51 1.85 6.52
N ASP A 19 0.26 2.36 7.72
CA ASP A 19 1.32 2.79 8.63
C ASP A 19 2.15 1.63 9.19
N GLN A 20 1.55 0.43 9.29
CA GLN A 20 2.30 -0.76 9.67
C GLN A 20 3.14 -1.30 8.52
N LEU A 21 2.67 -1.19 7.28
CA LEU A 21 3.43 -1.56 6.09
C LEU A 21 4.53 -0.54 5.75
N VAL A 22 4.27 0.74 6.01
CA VAL A 22 5.17 1.85 5.71
C VAL A 22 5.32 2.77 6.94
N PRO A 23 6.15 2.33 7.92
CA PRO A 23 6.44 3.09 9.13
C PRO A 23 6.89 4.54 8.88
N PRO A 24 6.60 5.48 9.81
CA PRO A 24 6.88 6.91 9.66
C PRO A 24 8.36 7.26 9.40
N ASN A 25 9.30 6.49 9.95
CA ASN A 25 10.73 6.78 9.86
C ASN A 25 11.40 6.29 8.56
N GLN A 26 10.64 5.78 7.61
CA GLN A 26 11.18 5.29 6.34
C GLN A 26 11.50 6.41 5.35
N LEU A 27 12.47 6.16 4.46
CA LEU A 27 12.89 7.11 3.44
C LEU A 27 11.74 7.51 2.51
N VAL A 28 10.85 6.58 2.18
CA VAL A 28 9.70 6.87 1.31
C VAL A 28 8.79 7.96 1.90
N ARG A 29 8.52 7.93 3.21
CA ARG A 29 7.74 8.98 3.90
C ARG A 29 8.47 10.32 3.91
N LYS A 30 9.80 10.31 4.03
CA LYS A 30 10.62 11.53 3.94
C LYS A 30 10.60 12.12 2.53
N MET A 31 10.61 11.27 1.50
CA MET A 31 10.50 11.69 0.11
C MET A 31 9.10 12.25 -0.16
N GLU A 32 8.05 11.59 0.34
CA GLU A 32 6.68 12.08 0.24
C GLU A 32 6.50 13.48 0.86
N ALA A 33 7.13 13.74 2.01
CA ALA A 33 7.09 15.05 2.65
C ALA A 33 7.93 16.12 1.93
N ALA A 34 8.94 15.71 1.14
CA ALA A 34 9.84 16.61 0.46
C ALA A 34 9.39 16.97 -0.98
N ILE A 35 8.52 16.15 -1.58
CA ILE A 35 8.07 16.31 -2.95
C ILE A 35 6.63 16.81 -2.95
N ASP A 36 6.38 17.92 -3.62
CA ASP A 36 5.02 18.36 -3.94
C ASP A 36 4.50 17.52 -5.12
N PHE A 37 3.50 16.67 -4.87
CA PHE A 37 2.90 15.81 -5.91
C PHE A 37 1.72 16.46 -6.64
N THR A 38 1.39 17.73 -6.37
CA THR A 38 0.27 18.41 -7.02
C THR A 38 0.43 18.45 -8.55
N PHE A 39 1.67 18.50 -9.06
CA PHE A 39 1.96 18.48 -10.51
C PHE A 39 1.39 17.25 -11.25
N ILE A 40 1.20 16.12 -10.56
CA ILE A 40 0.67 14.90 -11.18
C ILE A 40 -0.75 15.15 -11.71
N TYR A 41 -1.56 15.97 -11.02
CA TYR A 41 -2.91 16.28 -11.47
C TYR A 41 -2.92 17.05 -12.79
N ASP A 42 -1.98 17.98 -12.99
CA ASP A 42 -1.84 18.70 -14.25
C ASP A 42 -1.44 17.77 -15.39
N LEU A 43 -0.52 16.82 -15.13
CA LEU A 43 -0.12 15.80 -16.09
C LEU A 43 -1.29 14.88 -16.47
N VAL A 44 -2.05 14.41 -15.49
CA VAL A 44 -3.21 13.53 -15.73
C VAL A 44 -4.29 14.26 -16.52
N LYS A 45 -4.54 15.54 -16.20
CA LYS A 45 -5.49 16.38 -16.93
C LYS A 45 -5.11 16.51 -18.41
N ILE A 46 -3.82 16.74 -18.70
CA ILE A 46 -3.29 16.74 -20.08
C ILE A 46 -3.53 15.40 -20.78
N CYS A 47 -3.33 14.28 -20.08
CA CYS A 47 -3.51 12.94 -20.65
C CYS A 47 -4.99 12.58 -20.92
N ILE A 48 -5.92 13.04 -20.08
CA ILE A 48 -7.36 12.74 -20.23
C ILE A 48 -8.02 13.60 -21.32
N GLN A 49 -7.47 14.77 -21.63
CA GLN A 49 -7.99 15.68 -22.65
C GLN A 49 -7.42 15.43 -24.06
N ARG A 50 -6.73 14.31 -24.28
CA ARG A 50 -6.30 13.83 -25.60
C ARG A 50 -7.07 12.59 -26.04
#